data_AF-A0AAN5YK36-F1
#
_entry.id   AF-A0AAN5YK36-F1
#
_cell.length_a   1.000
_cell.length_b   1.000
_cell.length_c   1.000
_cell.angle_alpha   90.00
_cell.angle_beta   90.00
_cell.angle_gamma   90.00
#
_symmetry.space_group_name_H-M   'P 1'
#
loop_
_entity.id
_entity.type
_entity.pdbx_description
1 polymer ?
#
loop_
_entity_poly.entity_id
_entity_poly.type
_entity_poly.pdbx_seq_one_letter_code
_entity_poly.pdbx_strand_id
1 'polypeptide(L)'
;MSVSPEELVPAPGHWPVDPQDDVPIREDRIWVDGCFDFSHHGHAGAMLQARRLGNELYVGVHSDEAILENKGPTVMTLEERVAAVEACRWATRCIPRAPYVTSLSWVSHYGCKYVVHGDDITSDSNGEDCYRFVKAAGRFRVVKRTPGISTTDLVGRMLLCTKGHFIKSVKDTLAGVEGSDNQEERKQFGVELMQRIRDYATDESGLRPGPQVWSWTGSKPAKVSDTVVEAGAFETLVNGKAIKPGQRVVYVDGGFDLFSSGHIEFLRQVLELEELEGRRRGWYDTEQVEKRLHDFGEDYPPAYVVAGIHDDDVINHWKGLNYPIMNIFERGLCVLQCRYIHAVIFSAPFSPSQLYLEAMPFGVPNVVYHGPTTFIPLTYDPYTAPKRMAEEQFKDKKIHILLAASGSVAAIKLPNIAEALGRHKNVCIRIIVTKSAEKFLSGQSSEQPLLDALKQLPAVDAIYRDEDEWKDPWIRGEPILHIELRKWAHVLLVAPLSANTLAKMTMGIADNLLLSVIRAWDTTGKVDFGLKDRKPVVFVAPAMNTAMWNHPVTKRQLKILTDEWGI
;
A
#
# COMPACT_ATOMS: atom_id res chain seq x y z
N MET A 1 -45.50 3.95 15.98
CA MET A 1 -46.12 3.22 14.85
C MET A 1 -44.96 2.87 13.95
N SER A 2 -44.63 1.59 13.81
CA SER A 2 -43.54 1.13 12.94
C SER A 2 -43.90 1.44 11.49
N VAL A 3 -43.02 2.15 10.78
CA VAL A 3 -43.17 2.49 9.36
C VAL A 3 -43.21 1.19 8.54
N SER A 4 -44.15 1.08 7.61
CA SER A 4 -44.24 -0.11 6.75
C SER A 4 -42.97 -0.24 5.88
N PRO A 5 -42.43 -1.45 5.63
CA PRO A 5 -41.31 -1.64 4.70
C PRO A 5 -41.57 -1.10 3.28
N GLU A 6 -42.85 -0.94 2.91
CA GLU A 6 -43.27 -0.36 1.64
C GLU A 6 -43.27 1.18 1.65
N GLU A 7 -43.44 1.81 2.82
CA GLU A 7 -43.33 3.27 2.99
C GLU A 7 -41.87 3.75 2.95
N LEU A 8 -40.92 2.82 3.13
CA LEU A 8 -39.47 3.06 3.04
C LEU A 8 -38.90 2.80 1.64
N VAL A 9 -39.75 2.56 0.63
CA VAL A 9 -39.30 2.39 -0.76
C VAL A 9 -39.02 3.78 -1.35
N PRO A 10 -37.77 4.07 -1.80
CA PRO A 10 -37.47 5.34 -2.44
C PRO A 10 -38.31 5.57 -3.69
N ALA A 11 -38.67 6.82 -3.94
CA ALA A 11 -39.26 7.18 -5.22
C ALA A 11 -38.27 6.91 -6.36
N PRO A 12 -38.73 6.61 -7.59
CA PRO A 12 -37.85 6.47 -8.75
C PRO A 12 -36.89 7.67 -8.87
N GLY A 13 -35.62 7.42 -9.17
CA GLY A 13 -34.59 8.47 -9.21
C GLY A 13 -33.99 8.89 -7.86
N HIS A 14 -34.45 8.31 -6.74
CA HIS A 14 -34.00 8.66 -5.38
C HIS A 14 -33.43 7.46 -4.61
N TRP A 15 -32.99 6.42 -5.32
CA TRP A 15 -32.32 5.28 -4.72
C TRP A 15 -30.95 5.70 -4.19
N PRO A 16 -30.52 5.15 -3.02
CA PRO A 16 -29.33 5.61 -2.32
C PRO A 16 -28.05 5.41 -3.13
N VAL A 17 -28.02 4.43 -4.04
CA VAL A 17 -26.91 4.15 -4.94
C VAL A 17 -27.47 3.66 -6.28
N ASP A 18 -26.71 3.88 -7.34
CA ASP A 18 -27.09 3.43 -8.67
C ASP A 18 -27.26 1.90 -8.75
N PRO A 19 -28.08 1.41 -9.69
CA PRO A 19 -28.86 2.18 -10.66
C PRO A 19 -30.13 2.81 -10.07
N GLN A 20 -30.62 3.88 -10.70
CA GLN A 20 -31.87 4.55 -10.28
C GLN A 20 -33.13 3.91 -10.88
N ASP A 21 -32.96 3.13 -11.94
CA ASP A 21 -34.01 2.36 -12.62
C ASP A 21 -33.97 0.89 -12.20
N ASP A 22 -35.13 0.24 -12.21
CA ASP A 22 -35.25 -1.18 -11.87
C ASP A 22 -34.42 -2.07 -12.79
N VAL A 23 -33.70 -3.01 -12.18
CA VAL A 23 -32.88 -3.98 -12.91
C VAL A 23 -33.62 -5.32 -13.02
N PRO A 24 -33.56 -6.01 -14.18
CA PRO A 24 -34.14 -7.34 -14.30
C PRO A 24 -33.63 -8.30 -13.22
N ILE A 25 -34.58 -9.02 -12.59
CA ILE A 25 -34.27 -10.00 -11.55
C ILE A 25 -33.50 -11.18 -12.15
N ARG A 26 -32.40 -11.56 -11.50
CA ARG A 26 -31.55 -12.70 -11.90
C ARG A 26 -31.31 -13.65 -10.73
N GLU A 27 -31.28 -14.95 -11.02
CA GLU A 27 -31.07 -15.99 -10.00
C GLU A 27 -29.67 -15.96 -9.38
N ASP A 28 -28.69 -15.45 -10.12
CA ASP A 28 -27.30 -15.32 -9.70
C ASP A 28 -27.01 -14.01 -8.95
N ARG A 29 -28.02 -13.19 -8.66
CA ARG A 29 -27.89 -11.99 -7.83
C ARG A 29 -28.47 -12.23 -6.45
N ILE A 30 -27.61 -12.14 -5.46
CA ILE A 30 -27.91 -12.45 -4.07
C ILE A 30 -27.94 -11.16 -3.25
N TRP A 31 -28.93 -11.07 -2.37
CA TRP A 31 -29.04 -10.00 -1.39
C TRP A 31 -28.72 -10.53 0.01
N VAL A 32 -27.94 -9.77 0.77
CA VAL A 32 -27.75 -9.93 2.21
C VAL A 32 -27.99 -8.56 2.84
N ASP A 33 -28.58 -8.50 4.02
CA ASP A 33 -28.67 -7.25 4.77
C ASP A 33 -28.33 -7.46 6.25
N GLY A 34 -28.04 -6.37 6.94
CA GLY A 34 -27.72 -6.41 8.36
C GLY A 34 -27.19 -5.10 8.90
N CYS A 35 -26.94 -5.10 10.22
CA CYS A 35 -26.31 -3.97 10.90
C CYS A 35 -24.83 -3.86 10.51
N PHE A 36 -24.11 -4.98 10.51
CA PHE A 36 -22.64 -5.05 10.34
C PHE A 36 -21.83 -4.17 11.31
N ASP A 37 -22.40 -3.93 12.50
CA ASP A 37 -21.71 -3.21 13.58
C ASP A 37 -20.63 -4.10 14.22
N PHE A 38 -19.48 -3.51 14.55
CA PHE A 38 -18.25 -4.27 14.83
C PHE A 38 -17.98 -5.36 13.78
N SER A 39 -17.84 -4.94 12.52
CA SER A 39 -17.57 -5.88 11.43
C SER A 39 -16.37 -6.78 11.76
N HIS A 40 -16.54 -8.08 11.52
CA HIS A 40 -15.62 -9.12 11.95
C HIS A 40 -15.73 -10.31 11.01
N HIS A 41 -14.77 -11.24 11.08
CA HIS A 41 -14.71 -12.38 10.17
C HIS A 41 -16.04 -13.16 10.10
N GLY A 42 -16.79 -13.30 11.20
CA GLY A 42 -18.12 -13.93 11.16
C GLY A 42 -19.11 -13.32 10.14
N HIS A 43 -19.16 -12.00 10.00
CA HIS A 43 -19.98 -11.31 8.99
C HIS A 43 -19.47 -11.60 7.58
N ALA A 44 -18.15 -11.54 7.39
CA ALA A 44 -17.52 -11.80 6.11
C ALA A 44 -17.67 -13.27 5.68
N GLY A 45 -17.68 -14.22 6.63
CA GLY A 45 -17.97 -15.63 6.37
C GLY A 45 -19.42 -15.86 5.92
N ALA A 46 -20.38 -15.10 6.43
CA ALA A 46 -21.75 -15.12 5.93
C ALA A 46 -21.83 -14.56 4.50
N MET A 47 -21.11 -13.45 4.22
CA MET A 47 -21.00 -12.89 2.87
C MET A 47 -20.32 -13.86 1.89
N LEU A 48 -19.26 -14.57 2.30
CA LEU A 48 -18.63 -15.60 1.49
C LEU A 48 -19.59 -16.73 1.14
N GLN A 49 -20.34 -17.24 2.12
CA GLN A 49 -21.33 -18.28 1.87
C GLN A 49 -22.43 -17.80 0.92
N ALA A 50 -22.95 -16.58 1.13
CA ALA A 50 -23.94 -15.97 0.25
C ALA A 50 -23.37 -15.74 -1.16
N ARG A 51 -22.12 -15.30 -1.25
CA ARG A 51 -21.39 -15.08 -2.50
C ARG A 51 -21.31 -16.35 -3.34
N ARG A 52 -21.06 -17.50 -2.72
CA ARG A 52 -20.99 -18.80 -3.41
C ARG A 52 -22.33 -19.28 -3.99
N LEU A 53 -23.45 -18.66 -3.63
CA LEU A 53 -24.78 -18.99 -4.16
C LEU A 53 -25.11 -18.23 -5.46
N GLY A 54 -24.28 -17.26 -5.90
CA GLY A 54 -24.50 -16.47 -7.10
C GLY A 54 -23.25 -15.77 -7.64
N ASN A 55 -23.43 -14.96 -8.69
CA ASN A 55 -22.37 -14.24 -9.39
C ASN A 55 -22.27 -12.76 -8.99
N GLU A 56 -23.26 -12.19 -8.29
CA GLU A 56 -23.19 -10.87 -7.65
C GLU A 56 -23.79 -10.91 -6.24
N LEU A 57 -23.18 -10.19 -5.28
CA LEU A 57 -23.66 -10.05 -3.90
C LEU A 57 -23.90 -8.58 -3.56
N TYR A 58 -25.16 -8.21 -3.39
CA TYR A 58 -25.59 -6.88 -2.96
C TYR A 58 -25.83 -6.93 -1.45
N VAL A 59 -25.23 -5.99 -0.72
CA VAL A 59 -25.25 -5.98 0.74
C VAL A 59 -25.94 -4.72 1.25
N GLY A 60 -27.15 -4.87 1.78
CA GLY A 60 -27.91 -3.80 2.42
C GLY A 60 -27.42 -3.49 3.82
N VAL A 61 -27.09 -2.22 4.09
CA VAL A 61 -26.64 -1.78 5.41
C VAL A 61 -27.70 -0.87 6.02
N HIS A 62 -28.24 -1.26 7.17
CA HIS A 62 -29.28 -0.48 7.85
C HIS A 62 -28.74 0.85 8.38
N SER A 63 -29.57 1.89 8.40
CA SER A 63 -29.21 3.18 8.99
C SER A 63 -29.13 3.11 10.52
N ASP A 64 -28.43 4.05 11.15
CA ASP A 64 -28.29 4.08 12.61
C ASP A 64 -29.65 4.24 13.30
N GLU A 65 -30.56 5.03 12.73
CA GLU A 65 -31.91 5.25 13.24
C GLU A 65 -32.76 3.96 13.21
N ALA A 66 -32.70 3.23 12.10
CA ALA A 66 -33.44 1.98 11.93
C ALA A 66 -32.94 0.90 12.91
N ILE A 67 -31.63 0.85 13.17
CA ILE A 67 -31.07 -0.10 14.14
C ILE A 67 -31.44 0.30 15.58
N LEU A 68 -31.41 1.60 15.89
CA LEU A 68 -31.78 2.12 17.20
C LEU A 68 -33.23 1.78 17.56
N GLU A 69 -34.15 1.91 16.60
CA GLU A 69 -35.58 1.60 16.80
C GLU A 69 -35.82 0.09 17.07
N ASN A 70 -35.08 -0.79 16.39
CA ASN A 70 -35.38 -2.23 16.40
C ASN A 70 -34.54 -3.05 17.38
N LYS A 71 -33.33 -2.59 17.72
CA LYS A 71 -32.38 -3.38 18.51
C LYS A 71 -31.74 -2.56 19.62
N GLY A 72 -31.14 -1.42 19.27
CA GLY A 72 -30.34 -0.61 20.18
C GLY A 72 -29.28 0.20 19.43
N PRO A 73 -28.52 1.05 20.12
CA PRO A 73 -27.53 1.92 19.46
C PRO A 73 -26.40 1.12 18.83
N THR A 74 -25.88 1.61 17.71
CA THR A 74 -24.65 1.14 17.08
C THR A 74 -23.42 1.79 17.72
N VAL A 75 -22.28 1.10 17.65
CA VAL A 75 -20.98 1.69 18.01
C VAL A 75 -20.32 2.34 16.82
N MET A 76 -20.40 1.73 15.64
CA MET A 76 -19.89 2.29 14.38
C MET A 76 -20.98 3.08 13.65
N THR A 77 -20.59 4.21 13.06
CA THR A 77 -21.52 5.00 12.23
C THR A 77 -21.91 4.25 10.96
N LEU A 78 -22.99 4.68 10.30
CA LEU A 78 -23.35 4.14 8.99
C LEU A 78 -22.18 4.19 7.99
N GLU A 79 -21.42 5.30 7.92
CA GLU A 79 -20.29 5.38 6.99
C GLU A 79 -19.20 4.34 7.28
N GLU A 80 -18.88 4.11 8.56
CA GLU A 80 -17.88 3.12 8.97
C GLU A 80 -18.32 1.69 8.62
N ARG A 81 -19.61 1.38 8.83
CA ARG A 81 -20.19 0.07 8.50
C ARG A 81 -20.23 -0.14 6.99
N VAL A 82 -20.58 0.88 6.21
CA VAL A 82 -20.52 0.86 4.74
C VAL A 82 -19.10 0.61 4.27
N ALA A 83 -18.09 1.32 4.80
CA ALA A 83 -16.70 1.12 4.44
C ALA A 83 -16.23 -0.32 4.71
N ALA A 84 -16.67 -0.93 5.82
CA ALA A 84 -16.36 -2.32 6.15
C ALA A 84 -16.97 -3.32 5.15
N VAL A 85 -18.21 -3.09 4.71
CA VAL A 85 -18.87 -3.92 3.70
C VAL A 85 -18.22 -3.73 2.32
N GLU A 86 -17.95 -2.50 1.92
CA GLU A 86 -17.27 -2.21 0.65
C GLU A 86 -15.86 -2.78 0.60
N ALA A 87 -15.14 -2.82 1.71
CA ALA A 87 -13.82 -3.44 1.76
C ALA A 87 -13.87 -4.98 1.64
N CYS A 88 -15.00 -5.62 1.94
CA CYS A 88 -15.14 -7.07 1.83
C CYS A 88 -15.06 -7.52 0.36
N ARG A 89 -14.12 -8.43 0.03
CA ARG A 89 -13.88 -8.88 -1.34
C ARG A 89 -15.05 -9.58 -2.01
N TRP A 90 -15.96 -10.15 -1.21
CA TRP A 90 -17.10 -10.91 -1.70
C TRP A 90 -18.33 -10.02 -1.93
N ALA A 91 -18.35 -8.80 -1.41
CA ALA A 91 -19.42 -7.85 -1.66
C ALA A 91 -19.25 -7.21 -3.05
N THR A 92 -20.23 -7.36 -3.92
CA THR A 92 -20.25 -6.68 -5.23
C THR A 92 -20.60 -5.21 -5.06
N ARG A 93 -21.60 -4.91 -4.24
CA ARG A 93 -22.05 -3.54 -3.97
C ARG A 93 -22.65 -3.42 -2.57
N CYS A 94 -22.35 -2.32 -1.90
CA CYS A 94 -22.97 -1.94 -0.63
C CYS A 94 -24.13 -0.97 -0.90
N ILE A 95 -25.28 -1.22 -0.25
CA ILE A 95 -26.49 -0.41 -0.39
C ILE A 95 -26.81 0.21 0.99
N PRO A 96 -26.48 1.49 1.23
CA PRO A 96 -26.73 2.11 2.52
C PRO A 96 -28.22 2.40 2.73
N ARG A 97 -28.61 2.53 4.00
CA ARG A 97 -29.99 2.83 4.45
C ARG A 97 -31.02 1.79 3.99
N ALA A 98 -30.60 0.54 3.82
CA ALA A 98 -31.52 -0.56 3.56
C ALA A 98 -32.50 -0.74 4.76
N PRO A 99 -33.78 -1.05 4.51
CA PRO A 99 -34.77 -1.19 5.56
C PRO A 99 -34.41 -2.35 6.51
N TYR A 100 -34.78 -2.21 7.80
CA TYR A 100 -34.47 -3.22 8.82
C TYR A 100 -35.25 -4.53 8.60
N VAL A 101 -36.52 -4.41 8.22
CA VAL A 101 -37.32 -5.53 7.72
C VAL A 101 -37.14 -5.59 6.21
N THR A 102 -36.64 -6.71 5.69
CA THR A 102 -36.23 -6.81 4.29
C THR A 102 -37.41 -6.60 3.33
N SER A 103 -37.29 -5.57 2.50
CA SER A 103 -38.32 -5.18 1.52
C SER A 103 -38.09 -5.88 0.17
N LEU A 104 -39.10 -6.60 -0.33
CA LEU A 104 -39.04 -7.24 -1.65
C LEU A 104 -38.85 -6.21 -2.78
N SER A 105 -39.35 -4.99 -2.62
CA SER A 105 -39.18 -3.92 -3.61
C SER A 105 -37.72 -3.50 -3.72
N TRP A 106 -37.02 -3.31 -2.58
CA TRP A 106 -35.58 -3.05 -2.55
C TRP A 106 -34.78 -4.19 -3.19
N VAL A 107 -35.06 -5.43 -2.78
CA VAL A 107 -34.36 -6.61 -3.31
C VAL A 107 -34.59 -6.76 -4.82
N SER A 108 -35.81 -6.50 -5.30
CA SER A 108 -36.17 -6.64 -6.71
C SER A 108 -35.64 -5.49 -7.57
N HIS A 109 -35.60 -4.27 -7.04
CA HIS A 109 -35.04 -3.10 -7.71
C HIS A 109 -33.58 -3.34 -8.15
N TYR A 110 -32.74 -3.86 -7.26
CA TYR A 110 -31.35 -4.23 -7.59
C TYR A 110 -31.22 -5.56 -8.36
N GLY A 111 -32.34 -6.15 -8.78
CA GLY A 111 -32.38 -7.39 -9.57
C GLY A 111 -31.97 -8.65 -8.80
N CYS A 112 -31.98 -8.63 -7.45
CA CYS A 112 -31.61 -9.79 -6.64
C CYS A 112 -32.76 -10.79 -6.55
N LYS A 113 -32.55 -12.09 -6.82
CA LYS A 113 -33.62 -13.09 -6.69
C LYS A 113 -33.78 -13.59 -5.27
N TYR A 114 -32.68 -13.84 -4.57
CA TYR A 114 -32.69 -14.47 -3.25
C TYR A 114 -32.11 -13.56 -2.19
N VAL A 115 -32.72 -13.59 -1.00
CA VAL A 115 -32.16 -13.04 0.23
C VAL A 115 -31.52 -14.18 1.01
N VAL A 116 -30.31 -13.96 1.49
CA VAL A 116 -29.56 -14.90 2.30
C VAL A 116 -29.34 -14.32 3.69
N HIS A 117 -29.61 -15.11 4.71
CA HIS A 117 -29.28 -14.77 6.09
C HIS A 117 -28.83 -16.01 6.87
N GLY A 118 -28.19 -15.80 8.03
CA GLY A 118 -27.89 -16.87 8.98
C GLY A 118 -29.14 -17.55 9.54
N ASP A 119 -28.94 -18.64 10.26
CA ASP A 119 -29.96 -19.45 10.94
C ASP A 119 -30.44 -18.88 12.29
N ASP A 120 -29.97 -17.68 12.66
CA ASP A 120 -30.37 -16.98 13.88
C ASP A 120 -31.82 -16.46 13.81
N ILE A 121 -32.46 -16.39 14.98
CA ILE A 121 -33.77 -15.73 15.14
C ILE A 121 -33.60 -14.23 14.92
N THR A 122 -34.39 -13.65 14.02
CA THR A 122 -34.38 -12.23 13.68
C THR A 122 -35.78 -11.66 13.86
N SER A 123 -35.93 -10.77 14.83
CA SER A 123 -37.20 -10.12 15.16
C SER A 123 -37.05 -8.61 15.08
N ASP A 124 -38.08 -7.94 14.58
CA ASP A 124 -38.19 -6.48 14.66
C ASP A 124 -38.70 -6.02 16.04
N SER A 125 -38.89 -4.70 16.20
CA SER A 125 -39.39 -4.10 17.45
C SER A 125 -40.77 -4.59 17.88
N ASN A 126 -41.56 -5.17 16.96
CA ASN A 126 -42.87 -5.76 17.25
C ASN A 126 -42.79 -7.27 17.56
N GLY A 127 -41.60 -7.87 17.49
CA GLY A 127 -41.39 -9.30 17.71
C GLY A 127 -41.66 -10.17 16.48
N GLU A 128 -41.87 -9.59 15.30
CA GLU A 128 -42.14 -10.33 14.07
C GLU A 128 -40.86 -10.65 13.30
N ASP A 129 -40.84 -11.77 12.58
CA ASP A 129 -39.70 -12.23 11.78
C ASP A 129 -39.32 -11.23 10.68
N CYS A 130 -38.10 -10.66 10.73
CA CYS A 130 -37.65 -9.61 9.77
C CYS A 130 -37.69 -10.05 8.30
N TYR A 131 -37.71 -11.35 8.03
CA TYR A 131 -37.70 -11.92 6.68
C TYR A 131 -39.04 -12.54 6.27
N ARG A 132 -40.12 -12.34 7.04
CA ARG A 132 -41.45 -12.93 6.81
C ARG A 132 -41.98 -12.76 5.39
N PHE A 133 -41.87 -11.56 4.81
CA PHE A 133 -42.34 -11.28 3.44
C PHE A 133 -41.53 -12.02 2.39
N VAL A 134 -40.22 -12.11 2.59
CA VAL A 134 -39.32 -12.80 1.67
C VAL A 134 -39.48 -14.32 1.75
N LYS A 135 -39.69 -14.86 2.97
CA LYS A 135 -40.03 -16.26 3.21
C LYS A 135 -41.36 -16.63 2.56
N ALA A 136 -42.39 -15.81 2.73
CA ALA A 136 -43.69 -16.00 2.08
C ALA A 136 -43.59 -15.99 0.55
N ALA A 137 -42.68 -15.18 -0.01
CA ALA A 137 -42.41 -15.14 -1.45
C ALA A 137 -41.50 -16.28 -1.96
N GLY A 138 -41.04 -17.20 -1.10
CA GLY A 138 -40.14 -18.30 -1.48
C GLY A 138 -38.75 -17.85 -1.93
N ARG A 139 -38.30 -16.66 -1.50
CA ARG A 139 -37.03 -16.02 -1.92
C ARG A 139 -35.96 -16.01 -0.82
N PHE A 140 -36.17 -16.73 0.29
CA PHE A 140 -35.25 -16.77 1.42
C PHE A 140 -34.37 -18.03 1.40
N ARG A 141 -33.07 -17.87 1.63
CA ARG A 141 -32.08 -18.96 1.74
C ARG A 141 -31.28 -18.80 3.04
N VAL A 142 -30.88 -19.91 3.63
CA VAL A 142 -30.18 -19.95 4.92
C VAL A 142 -28.73 -20.38 4.72
N VAL A 143 -27.81 -19.70 5.40
CA VAL A 143 -26.39 -20.09 5.53
C VAL A 143 -26.07 -20.35 7.00
N LYS A 144 -24.98 -21.09 7.26
CA LYS A 144 -24.60 -21.43 8.64
C LYS A 144 -23.90 -20.24 9.30
N ARG A 145 -24.22 -20.01 10.58
CA ARG A 145 -23.46 -19.07 11.41
C ARG A 145 -22.00 -19.51 11.55
N THR A 146 -21.08 -18.55 11.48
CA THR A 146 -19.65 -18.80 11.74
C THR A 146 -19.45 -19.05 13.24
N PRO A 147 -18.85 -20.18 13.65
CA PRO A 147 -18.68 -20.51 15.06
C PRO A 147 -17.50 -19.75 15.70
N GLY A 148 -17.64 -19.44 16.98
CA GLY A 148 -16.58 -18.86 17.81
C GLY A 148 -16.44 -17.34 17.76
N ILE A 149 -17.37 -16.62 17.10
CA ILE A 149 -17.33 -15.15 17.01
C ILE A 149 -18.72 -14.53 17.02
N SER A 150 -18.88 -13.45 17.77
CA SER A 150 -20.05 -12.56 17.70
C SER A 150 -19.72 -11.19 18.29
N THR A 151 -20.50 -10.17 17.97
CA THR A 151 -20.37 -8.84 18.60
C THR A 151 -20.48 -8.93 20.13
N THR A 152 -21.39 -9.75 20.66
CA THR A 152 -21.54 -9.96 22.11
C THR A 152 -20.29 -10.60 22.74
N ASP A 153 -19.68 -11.56 22.05
CA ASP A 153 -18.42 -12.19 22.49
C ASP A 153 -17.28 -11.16 22.53
N LEU A 154 -17.10 -10.38 21.46
CA LEU A 154 -16.05 -9.35 21.40
C LEU A 154 -16.23 -8.27 22.49
N VAL A 155 -17.46 -7.81 22.72
CA VAL A 155 -17.77 -6.89 23.82
C VAL A 155 -17.45 -7.56 25.18
N GLY A 156 -17.80 -8.84 25.34
CA GLY A 156 -17.43 -9.62 26.51
C GLY A 156 -15.91 -9.64 26.76
N ARG A 157 -15.10 -9.87 25.72
CA ARG A 157 -13.64 -9.84 25.81
C ARG A 157 -13.11 -8.47 26.22
N MET A 158 -13.71 -7.38 25.73
CA MET A 158 -13.36 -6.01 26.11
C MET A 158 -13.69 -5.71 27.58
N LEU A 159 -14.85 -6.18 28.07
CA LEU A 159 -15.32 -5.90 29.42
C LEU A 159 -14.67 -6.79 30.49
N LEU A 160 -14.44 -8.07 30.18
CA LEU A 160 -13.87 -9.04 31.12
C LEU A 160 -12.34 -9.01 31.18
N CYS A 161 -11.69 -8.40 30.19
CA CYS A 161 -10.23 -8.27 30.11
C CYS A 161 -9.47 -9.60 30.22
N THR A 162 -10.03 -10.69 29.70
CA THR A 162 -9.41 -12.02 29.70
C THR A 162 -8.41 -12.20 28.55
N LYS A 163 -7.42 -13.08 28.73
CA LYS A 163 -6.45 -13.49 27.70
C LYS A 163 -6.60 -14.95 27.26
N GLY A 164 -7.67 -15.62 27.68
CA GLY A 164 -7.86 -17.06 27.46
C GLY A 164 -8.03 -17.44 25.99
N HIS A 165 -8.37 -16.47 25.13
CA HIS A 165 -8.55 -16.66 23.69
C HIS A 165 -7.25 -16.54 22.87
N PHE A 166 -6.13 -16.15 23.48
CA PHE A 166 -4.86 -15.97 22.78
C PHE A 166 -4.35 -17.30 22.23
N ILE A 167 -3.79 -17.24 21.02
CA ILE A 167 -3.08 -18.34 20.38
C ILE A 167 -1.58 -18.06 20.51
N LYS A 168 -0.85 -19.01 21.10
CA LYS A 168 0.61 -18.90 21.30
C LYS A 168 1.35 -19.17 20.00
N SER A 169 0.88 -20.14 19.23
CA SER A 169 1.50 -20.57 17.98
C SER A 169 0.42 -21.00 16.98
N VAL A 170 0.28 -20.23 15.90
CA VAL A 170 -0.63 -20.58 14.79
C VAL A 170 -0.24 -21.96 14.22
N LYS A 171 1.06 -22.21 14.08
CA LYS A 171 1.58 -23.50 13.60
C LYS A 171 1.16 -24.66 14.49
N ASP A 172 1.35 -24.54 15.81
CA ASP A 172 1.03 -25.62 16.74
C ASP A 172 -0.48 -25.82 16.89
N THR A 173 -1.26 -24.74 16.80
CA THR A 173 -2.72 -24.79 16.80
C THR A 173 -3.24 -25.51 15.55
N LEU A 174 -2.75 -25.17 14.37
CA LEU A 174 -3.12 -25.83 13.11
C LEU A 174 -2.68 -27.30 13.06
N ALA A 175 -1.57 -27.64 13.74
CA ALA A 175 -1.08 -29.02 13.87
C ALA A 175 -1.81 -29.84 14.94
N GLY A 176 -2.72 -29.24 15.72
CA GLY A 176 -3.44 -29.90 16.82
C GLY A 176 -2.57 -30.19 18.06
N VAL A 177 -1.48 -29.44 18.22
CA VAL A 177 -0.56 -29.51 19.36
C VAL A 177 -1.01 -28.57 20.48
N GLU A 178 -1.49 -27.36 20.14
CA GLU A 178 -2.04 -26.37 21.07
C GLU A 178 -3.58 -26.45 21.12
N GLY A 179 -4.20 -26.26 22.30
CA GLY A 179 -5.66 -26.19 22.46
C GLY A 179 -6.21 -26.97 23.66
N SER A 180 -7.41 -27.57 23.52
CA SER A 180 -8.11 -28.34 24.58
C SER A 180 -7.28 -29.51 25.08
N ASP A 181 -7.54 -30.08 26.27
CA ASP A 181 -6.76 -31.21 26.79
C ASP A 181 -6.93 -32.51 25.96
N ASN A 182 -8.03 -32.61 25.22
CA ASN A 182 -8.35 -33.74 24.35
C ASN A 182 -7.63 -33.64 23.00
N GLN A 183 -6.78 -34.63 22.69
CA GLN A 183 -5.99 -34.65 21.44
C GLN A 183 -6.84 -34.68 20.17
N GLU A 184 -7.98 -35.37 20.20
CA GLU A 184 -8.83 -35.54 19.03
C GLU A 184 -9.58 -34.25 18.71
N GLU A 185 -10.07 -33.56 19.74
CA GLU A 185 -10.64 -32.21 19.63
C GLU A 185 -9.62 -31.20 19.11
N ARG A 186 -8.38 -31.17 19.64
CA ARG A 186 -7.32 -30.27 19.14
C ARG A 186 -7.03 -30.47 17.65
N LYS A 187 -6.92 -31.73 17.20
CA LYS A 187 -6.68 -32.04 15.79
C LYS A 187 -7.85 -31.62 14.90
N GLN A 188 -9.07 -31.91 15.34
CA GLN A 188 -10.28 -31.51 14.61
C GLN A 188 -10.38 -29.99 14.50
N PHE A 189 -10.10 -29.28 15.60
CA PHE A 189 -10.07 -27.82 15.61
C PHE A 189 -9.03 -27.26 14.63
N GLY A 190 -7.80 -27.80 14.62
CA GLY A 190 -6.77 -27.41 13.65
C GLY A 190 -7.20 -27.60 12.19
N VAL A 191 -7.89 -28.70 11.88
CA VAL A 191 -8.45 -28.97 10.53
C VAL A 191 -9.52 -27.94 10.16
N GLU A 192 -10.42 -27.60 11.09
CA GLU A 192 -11.48 -26.61 10.86
C GLU A 192 -10.93 -25.21 10.64
N LEU A 193 -9.91 -24.81 11.41
CA LEU A 193 -9.22 -23.54 11.23
C LEU A 193 -8.52 -23.47 9.87
N MET A 194 -7.80 -24.52 9.49
CA MET A 194 -7.13 -24.58 8.18
C MET A 194 -8.15 -24.52 7.03
N GLN A 195 -9.29 -25.19 7.15
CA GLN A 195 -10.36 -25.09 6.17
C GLN A 195 -10.90 -23.67 6.05
N ARG A 196 -11.10 -22.98 7.18
CA ARG A 196 -11.55 -21.58 7.19
C ARG A 196 -10.51 -20.63 6.57
N ILE A 197 -9.21 -20.86 6.78
CA ILE A 197 -8.17 -20.11 6.08
C ILE A 197 -8.30 -20.30 4.56
N ARG A 198 -8.49 -21.54 4.09
CA ARG A 198 -8.69 -21.81 2.65
C ARG A 198 -9.93 -21.13 2.09
N ASP A 199 -11.04 -21.16 2.84
CA ASP A 199 -12.28 -20.52 2.44
C ASP A 199 -12.12 -18.99 2.29
N TYR A 200 -11.40 -18.35 3.21
CA TYR A 200 -11.17 -16.90 3.18
C TYR A 200 -10.08 -16.50 2.18
N ALA A 201 -9.17 -17.42 1.85
CA ALA A 201 -8.12 -17.25 0.85
C ALA A 201 -8.64 -17.43 -0.60
N THR A 202 -9.90 -17.05 -0.85
CA THR A 202 -10.54 -17.11 -2.17
C THR A 202 -10.58 -15.73 -2.83
N ASP A 203 -10.72 -15.72 -4.14
CA ASP A 203 -10.90 -14.49 -4.91
C ASP A 203 -12.30 -13.88 -4.66
N GLU A 204 -12.61 -12.80 -5.36
CA GLU A 204 -13.88 -12.09 -5.30
C GLU A 204 -15.11 -12.96 -5.62
N SER A 205 -14.94 -14.11 -6.29
CA SER A 205 -16.02 -15.08 -6.53
C SER A 205 -16.29 -15.98 -5.32
N GLY A 206 -15.36 -16.06 -4.37
CA GLY A 206 -15.44 -17.00 -3.25
C GLY A 206 -15.14 -18.46 -3.62
N LEU A 207 -14.80 -18.74 -4.88
CA LEU A 207 -14.67 -20.10 -5.42
C LEU A 207 -13.25 -20.41 -5.92
N ARG A 208 -12.53 -19.43 -6.45
CA ARG A 208 -11.19 -19.63 -7.04
C ARG A 208 -10.10 -19.18 -6.07
N PRO A 209 -8.84 -19.63 -6.27
CA PRO A 209 -7.72 -19.18 -5.46
C PRO A 209 -7.59 -17.65 -5.45
N GLY A 210 -7.47 -17.09 -4.25
CA GLY A 210 -7.34 -15.66 -4.02
C GLY A 210 -5.99 -15.31 -3.40
N PRO A 211 -5.93 -14.73 -2.19
CA PRO A 211 -4.68 -14.36 -1.56
C PRO A 211 -3.83 -15.56 -1.20
N GLN A 212 -2.51 -15.39 -1.24
CA GLN A 212 -1.60 -16.38 -0.67
C GLN A 212 -1.60 -16.26 0.86
N VAL A 213 -1.46 -17.39 1.55
CA VAL A 213 -1.37 -17.41 3.02
C VAL A 213 -0.11 -18.13 3.43
N TRP A 214 0.70 -17.45 4.23
CA TRP A 214 1.98 -17.91 4.72
C TRP A 214 2.04 -17.82 6.24
N SER A 215 2.91 -18.60 6.84
CA SER A 215 3.32 -18.47 8.24
C SER A 215 4.82 -18.23 8.29
N TRP A 216 5.24 -17.26 9.10
CA TRP A 216 6.65 -17.06 9.40
C TRP A 216 7.00 -17.64 10.77
N THR A 217 8.08 -18.40 10.84
CA THR A 217 8.62 -18.94 12.09
C THR A 217 9.96 -18.29 12.38
N GLY A 218 10.07 -17.70 13.56
CA GLY A 218 11.30 -17.15 14.10
C GLY A 218 11.31 -17.19 15.63
N SER A 219 12.46 -16.88 16.22
CA SER A 219 12.68 -16.86 17.66
C SER A 219 11.83 -15.78 18.34
N LYS A 220 11.43 -16.03 19.60
CA LYS A 220 10.61 -15.07 20.38
C LYS A 220 11.28 -13.67 20.50
N PRO A 221 12.61 -13.55 20.70
CA PRO A 221 13.28 -12.25 20.70
C PRO A 221 13.18 -11.52 19.36
N ALA A 222 13.30 -12.22 18.23
CA ALA A 222 13.18 -11.64 16.89
C ALA A 222 11.75 -11.20 16.54
N LYS A 223 10.75 -11.85 17.15
CA LYS A 223 9.34 -11.48 17.01
C LYS A 223 8.98 -10.19 17.74
N VAL A 224 9.61 -9.94 18.89
CA VAL A 224 9.22 -8.85 19.82
C VAL A 224 10.09 -7.60 19.66
N SER A 225 11.39 -7.76 19.39
CA SER A 225 12.38 -6.68 19.45
C SER A 225 13.26 -6.63 18.20
N ASP A 226 13.91 -5.49 17.97
CA ASP A 226 14.91 -5.28 16.91
C ASP A 226 16.32 -5.80 17.27
N THR A 227 16.55 -6.23 18.51
CA THR A 227 17.87 -6.65 19.00
C THR A 227 18.36 -7.96 18.39
N VAL A 228 17.44 -8.83 17.98
CA VAL A 228 17.73 -10.10 17.33
C VAL A 228 17.13 -10.07 15.94
N VAL A 229 18.00 -10.17 14.93
CA VAL A 229 17.62 -10.20 13.52
C VAL A 229 17.88 -11.59 12.96
N GLU A 230 16.88 -12.15 12.29
CA GLU A 230 16.97 -13.45 11.62
C GLU A 230 16.04 -13.47 10.42
N ALA A 231 16.39 -14.27 9.41
CA ALA A 231 15.54 -14.50 8.25
C ALA A 231 14.29 -15.33 8.62
N GLY A 232 14.43 -16.20 9.63
CA GLY A 232 13.41 -17.19 9.99
C GLY A 232 13.11 -18.18 8.86
N ALA A 233 11.92 -18.78 8.90
CA ALA A 233 11.43 -19.69 7.87
C ALA A 233 10.00 -19.34 7.47
N PHE A 234 9.73 -19.33 6.16
CA PHE A 234 8.39 -19.14 5.61
C PHE A 234 7.80 -20.47 5.17
N GLU A 235 6.59 -20.77 5.66
CA GLU A 235 5.84 -21.96 5.29
C GLU A 235 4.54 -21.55 4.61
N THR A 236 4.24 -22.11 3.43
CA THR A 236 2.99 -21.85 2.73
C THR A 236 1.84 -22.61 3.39
N LEU A 237 0.79 -21.90 3.80
CA LEU A 237 -0.45 -22.50 4.30
C LEU A 237 -1.47 -22.68 3.17
N VAL A 238 -1.62 -21.66 2.31
CA VAL A 238 -2.52 -21.68 1.15
C VAL A 238 -1.85 -21.03 -0.04
N ASN A 239 -1.81 -21.74 -1.16
CA ASN A 239 -1.41 -21.18 -2.46
C ASN A 239 -2.52 -20.27 -3.00
N GLY A 240 -2.14 -19.23 -3.71
CA GLY A 240 -3.07 -18.22 -4.23
C GLY A 240 -2.55 -17.58 -5.52
N LYS A 241 -3.13 -16.45 -5.89
CA LYS A 241 -2.69 -15.64 -7.04
C LYS A 241 -1.25 -15.19 -6.81
N ALA A 242 -0.34 -15.64 -7.69
CA ALA A 242 1.06 -15.25 -7.66
C ALA A 242 1.25 -13.78 -8.09
N ILE A 243 2.40 -13.21 -7.73
CA ILE A 243 2.83 -11.90 -8.22
C ILE A 243 2.99 -11.97 -9.73
N LYS A 244 2.42 -11.00 -10.43
CA LYS A 244 2.54 -10.91 -11.88
C LYS A 244 3.73 -10.04 -12.29
N PRO A 245 4.29 -10.26 -13.50
CA PRO A 245 5.45 -9.49 -13.96
C PRO A 245 5.23 -7.98 -13.90
N GLY A 246 6.20 -7.27 -13.33
CA GLY A 246 6.20 -5.82 -13.17
C GLY A 246 5.39 -5.28 -12.00
N GLN A 247 4.56 -6.09 -11.32
CA GLN A 247 3.89 -5.65 -10.10
C GLN A 247 4.92 -5.37 -9.01
N ARG A 248 4.67 -4.32 -8.22
CA ARG A 248 5.43 -4.04 -7.01
C ARG A 248 4.90 -4.84 -5.86
N VAL A 249 5.81 -5.45 -5.12
CA VAL A 249 5.52 -6.04 -3.82
C VAL A 249 5.48 -4.93 -2.78
N VAL A 250 4.34 -4.79 -2.13
CA VAL A 250 4.06 -3.76 -1.13
C VAL A 250 3.87 -4.47 0.20
N TYR A 251 4.69 -4.16 1.18
CA TYR A 251 4.58 -4.76 2.50
C TYR A 251 3.98 -3.78 3.50
N VAL A 252 3.02 -4.28 4.28
CA VAL A 252 2.44 -3.60 5.44
C VAL A 252 2.36 -4.60 6.56
N ASP A 253 2.41 -4.15 7.80
CA ASP A 253 2.22 -5.02 8.96
C ASP A 253 1.54 -4.32 10.12
N GLY A 254 1.13 -5.13 11.09
CA GLY A 254 0.53 -4.62 12.30
C GLY A 254 -0.21 -5.68 13.11
N GLY A 255 -0.87 -5.19 14.15
CA GLY A 255 -1.81 -6.00 14.92
C GLY A 255 -3.08 -6.31 14.13
N PHE A 256 -3.66 -5.36 13.39
CA PHE A 256 -4.96 -5.53 12.74
C PHE A 256 -6.06 -6.03 13.69
N ASP A 257 -5.95 -5.65 14.97
CA ASP A 257 -6.90 -6.01 16.01
C ASP A 257 -8.19 -5.20 15.84
N LEU A 258 -9.34 -5.87 15.96
CA LEU A 258 -10.66 -5.32 15.63
C LEU A 258 -10.65 -4.58 14.28
N PHE A 259 -10.27 -5.28 13.21
CA PHE A 259 -10.08 -4.74 11.86
C PHE A 259 -11.19 -3.75 11.47
N SER A 260 -10.84 -2.46 11.50
CA SER A 260 -11.76 -1.32 11.48
C SER A 260 -11.62 -0.44 10.23
N SER A 261 -12.49 0.57 10.12
CA SER A 261 -12.46 1.63 9.11
C SER A 261 -11.07 2.27 8.96
N GLY A 262 -10.34 2.48 10.06
CA GLY A 262 -8.97 3.02 10.01
C GLY A 262 -7.96 2.13 9.27
N HIS A 263 -8.04 0.81 9.46
CA HIS A 263 -7.18 -0.14 8.74
C HIS A 263 -7.56 -0.21 7.25
N ILE A 264 -8.87 -0.19 6.97
CA ILE A 264 -9.41 -0.20 5.61
C ILE A 264 -8.95 1.04 4.84
N GLU A 265 -9.07 2.22 5.46
CA GLU A 265 -8.68 3.48 4.87
C GLU A 265 -7.17 3.56 4.64
N PHE A 266 -6.36 3.07 5.58
CA PHE A 266 -4.92 2.92 5.38
C PHE A 266 -4.59 2.06 4.15
N LEU A 267 -5.18 0.87 4.03
CA LEU A 267 -4.94 -0.02 2.89
C LEU A 267 -5.43 0.58 1.56
N ARG A 268 -6.54 1.32 1.59
CA ARG A 268 -7.05 2.05 0.42
C ARG A 268 -6.05 3.12 -0.05
N GLN A 269 -5.52 3.92 0.87
CA GLN A 269 -4.50 4.93 0.57
C GLN A 269 -3.19 4.31 0.07
N VAL A 270 -2.76 3.18 0.63
CA VAL A 270 -1.58 2.44 0.13
C VAL A 270 -1.75 2.07 -1.35
N LEU A 271 -2.91 1.53 -1.73
CA LEU A 271 -3.18 1.25 -3.14
C LEU A 271 -3.22 2.51 -3.99
N GLU A 272 -3.85 3.59 -3.52
CA GLU A 272 -3.91 4.86 -4.23
C GLU A 272 -2.52 5.46 -4.52
N LEU A 273 -1.60 5.36 -3.57
CA LEU A 273 -0.20 5.79 -3.76
C LEU A 273 0.52 4.92 -4.81
N GLU A 274 0.33 3.60 -4.77
CA GLU A 274 0.94 2.69 -5.74
C GLU A 274 0.30 2.79 -7.13
N GLU A 275 -0.97 3.17 -7.22
CA GLU A 275 -1.65 3.55 -8.45
C GLU A 275 -1.04 4.81 -9.08
N LEU A 276 -0.80 5.84 -8.27
CA LEU A 276 -0.15 7.08 -8.72
C LEU A 276 1.29 6.82 -9.17
N GLU A 277 2.03 6.02 -8.41
CA GLU A 277 3.39 5.57 -8.77
C GLU A 277 3.37 4.70 -10.04
N GLY A 278 2.37 3.83 -10.20
CA GLY A 278 2.10 3.07 -11.42
C GLY A 278 1.91 3.99 -12.63
N ARG A 279 1.08 5.03 -12.51
CA ARG A 279 0.91 6.05 -13.57
C ARG A 279 2.22 6.76 -13.89
N ARG A 280 3.02 7.12 -12.89
CA ARG A 280 4.33 7.79 -13.09
C ARG A 280 5.32 6.95 -13.87
N ARG A 281 5.26 5.62 -13.78
CA ARG A 281 6.11 4.70 -14.57
C ARG A 281 5.52 4.26 -15.92
N GLY A 282 4.40 4.84 -16.35
CA GLY A 282 3.72 4.44 -17.58
C GLY A 282 2.99 3.08 -17.50
N TRP A 283 2.62 2.61 -16.29
CA TRP A 283 1.94 1.31 -16.13
C TRP A 283 0.64 1.20 -16.93
N TYR A 284 -0.04 2.34 -17.13
CA TYR A 284 -1.30 2.46 -17.86
C TYR A 284 -1.15 2.97 -19.29
N ASP A 285 0.08 3.05 -19.80
CA ASP A 285 0.30 3.38 -21.20
C ASP A 285 -0.28 2.26 -22.08
N THR A 286 -0.90 2.65 -23.20
CA THR A 286 -1.65 1.72 -24.07
C THR A 286 -0.82 0.50 -24.46
N GLU A 287 0.46 0.69 -24.80
CA GLU A 287 1.38 -0.39 -25.15
C GLU A 287 1.60 -1.37 -23.99
N GLN A 288 1.71 -0.88 -22.75
CA GLN A 288 1.90 -1.74 -21.56
C GLN A 288 0.62 -2.52 -21.24
N VAL A 289 -0.55 -1.89 -21.38
CA VAL A 289 -1.85 -2.54 -21.18
C VAL A 289 -2.07 -3.63 -22.24
N GLU A 290 -1.88 -3.31 -23.52
CA GLU A 290 -2.02 -4.26 -24.63
C GLU A 290 -1.05 -5.44 -24.46
N LYS A 291 0.19 -5.16 -24.04
CA LYS A 291 1.16 -6.22 -23.74
C LYS A 291 0.68 -7.13 -22.61
N ARG A 292 0.12 -6.59 -21.52
CA ARG A 292 -0.40 -7.43 -20.42
C ARG A 292 -1.60 -8.27 -20.85
N LEU A 293 -2.51 -7.69 -21.62
CA LEU A 293 -3.65 -8.41 -22.20
C LEU A 293 -3.20 -9.52 -23.16
N HIS A 294 -2.19 -9.27 -23.99
CA HIS A 294 -1.63 -10.25 -24.92
C HIS A 294 -0.86 -11.37 -24.19
N ASP A 295 0.06 -11.02 -23.30
CA ASP A 295 0.98 -11.98 -22.67
C ASP A 295 0.33 -12.76 -21.51
N PHE A 296 -0.63 -12.16 -20.81
CA PHE A 296 -1.23 -12.74 -19.58
C PHE A 296 -2.75 -12.91 -19.66
N GLY A 297 -3.41 -12.49 -20.74
CA GLY A 297 -4.85 -12.68 -20.96
C GLY A 297 -5.76 -11.75 -20.13
N GLU A 298 -5.20 -10.92 -19.27
CA GLU A 298 -5.91 -9.96 -18.44
C GLU A 298 -5.01 -8.78 -18.05
N ASP A 299 -5.61 -7.62 -17.82
CA ASP A 299 -4.92 -6.50 -17.18
C ASP A 299 -4.94 -6.68 -15.66
N TYR A 300 -4.01 -6.02 -14.96
CA TYR A 300 -3.88 -6.12 -13.51
C TYR A 300 -3.23 -4.87 -12.89
N PRO A 301 -3.56 -4.55 -11.63
CA PRO A 301 -3.05 -3.36 -10.96
C PRO A 301 -1.54 -3.45 -10.70
N PRO A 302 -0.85 -2.31 -10.53
CA PRO A 302 0.60 -2.25 -10.36
C PRO A 302 1.10 -2.78 -9.01
N ALA A 303 0.22 -3.00 -8.04
CA ALA A 303 0.57 -3.34 -6.67
C ALA A 303 0.17 -4.78 -6.29
N TYR A 304 1.01 -5.43 -5.48
CA TYR A 304 0.76 -6.70 -4.82
C TYR A 304 0.98 -6.53 -3.31
N VAL A 305 -0.09 -6.40 -2.56
CA VAL A 305 -0.07 -6.04 -1.13
C VAL A 305 0.03 -7.29 -0.24
N VAL A 306 1.07 -7.34 0.57
CA VAL A 306 1.38 -8.38 1.55
C VAL A 306 1.20 -7.80 2.96
N ALA A 307 0.32 -8.41 3.76
CA ALA A 307 0.07 -8.00 5.14
C ALA A 307 0.71 -8.98 6.15
N GLY A 308 1.66 -8.49 6.94
CA GLY A 308 2.24 -9.20 8.08
C GLY A 308 1.39 -9.03 9.34
N ILE A 309 1.05 -10.14 10.00
CA ILE A 309 0.20 -10.15 11.19
C ILE A 309 1.00 -10.61 12.39
N HIS A 310 1.15 -9.73 13.39
CA HIS A 310 1.93 -10.05 14.59
C HIS A 310 1.21 -11.05 15.50
N ASP A 311 1.99 -11.83 16.26
CA ASP A 311 1.48 -12.78 17.26
C ASP A 311 0.74 -12.10 18.42
N ASP A 312 -0.16 -12.82 19.09
CA ASP A 312 -0.92 -12.31 20.22
C ASP A 312 -0.03 -11.86 21.38
N ASP A 313 0.98 -12.67 21.71
CA ASP A 313 1.97 -12.35 22.74
C ASP A 313 2.78 -11.07 22.40
N VAL A 314 3.07 -10.85 21.11
CA VAL A 314 3.80 -9.66 20.65
C VAL A 314 2.93 -8.43 20.83
N ILE A 315 1.67 -8.49 20.40
CA ILE A 315 0.73 -7.39 20.59
C ILE A 315 0.48 -7.14 22.08
N ASN A 316 0.35 -8.19 22.89
CA ASN A 316 0.17 -8.04 24.34
C ASN A 316 1.38 -7.43 25.03
N HIS A 317 2.60 -7.77 24.59
CA HIS A 317 3.82 -7.17 25.11
C HIS A 317 3.82 -5.65 24.93
N TRP A 318 3.41 -5.18 23.74
CA TRP A 318 3.46 -3.76 23.38
C TRP A 318 2.22 -2.95 23.79
N LYS A 319 1.03 -3.55 23.77
CA LYS A 319 -0.24 -2.88 24.14
C LYS A 319 -0.69 -3.13 25.58
N GLY A 320 -0.21 -4.20 26.21
CA GLY A 320 -0.62 -4.60 27.55
C GLY A 320 -2.09 -5.01 27.65
N LEU A 321 -2.61 -4.95 28.88
CA LEU A 321 -3.99 -5.34 29.23
C LEU A 321 -4.35 -6.70 28.60
N ASN A 322 -5.54 -6.83 28.04
CA ASN A 322 -6.08 -7.98 27.34
C ASN A 322 -5.94 -7.91 25.81
N TYR A 323 -5.11 -7.00 25.28
CA TYR A 323 -4.91 -6.89 23.84
C TYR A 323 -4.01 -8.03 23.32
N PRO A 324 -4.29 -8.60 22.14
CA PRO A 324 -5.36 -8.20 21.22
C PRO A 324 -6.74 -8.77 21.61
N ILE A 325 -7.81 -8.06 21.27
CA ILE A 325 -9.20 -8.51 21.52
C ILE A 325 -9.55 -9.69 20.62
N MET A 326 -9.11 -9.66 19.37
CA MET A 326 -9.14 -10.79 18.45
C MET A 326 -7.78 -11.50 18.46
N ASN A 327 -7.79 -12.83 18.53
CA ASN A 327 -6.55 -13.60 18.41
C ASN A 327 -5.99 -13.53 16.98
N ILE A 328 -4.74 -13.97 16.80
CA ILE A 328 -4.03 -13.89 15.52
C ILE A 328 -4.80 -14.53 14.38
N PHE A 329 -5.48 -15.66 14.64
CA PHE A 329 -6.27 -16.34 13.63
C PHE A 329 -7.46 -15.49 13.18
N GLU A 330 -8.23 -14.95 14.13
CA GLU A 330 -9.38 -14.08 13.85
C GLU A 330 -8.96 -12.81 13.11
N ARG A 331 -7.85 -12.19 13.53
CA ARG A 331 -7.27 -11.01 12.86
C ARG A 331 -6.86 -11.33 11.43
N GLY A 332 -6.23 -12.49 11.21
CA GLY A 332 -5.87 -12.97 9.88
C GLY A 332 -7.05 -13.16 8.95
N LEU A 333 -8.16 -13.71 9.44
CA LEU A 333 -9.36 -13.83 8.63
C LEU A 333 -9.98 -12.47 8.30
N CYS A 334 -9.99 -11.53 9.25
CA CYS A 334 -10.44 -10.16 8.98
C CYS A 334 -9.57 -9.46 7.92
N VAL A 335 -8.24 -9.66 7.94
CA VAL A 335 -7.34 -9.11 6.91
C VAL A 335 -7.56 -9.79 5.56
N LEU A 336 -7.70 -11.13 5.52
CA LEU A 336 -7.95 -11.88 4.28
C LEU A 336 -9.26 -11.47 3.59
N GLN A 337 -10.30 -11.12 4.35
CA GLN A 337 -11.57 -10.68 3.79
C GLN A 337 -11.44 -9.38 2.97
N CYS A 338 -10.42 -8.56 3.25
CA CYS A 338 -10.23 -7.27 2.63
C CYS A 338 -9.79 -7.42 1.17
N ARG A 339 -10.48 -6.75 0.24
CA ARG A 339 -10.20 -6.80 -1.20
C ARG A 339 -8.85 -6.22 -1.61
N TYR A 340 -8.25 -5.40 -0.75
CA TYR A 340 -6.96 -4.75 -1.01
C TYR A 340 -5.76 -5.69 -0.76
N ILE A 341 -5.99 -6.84 -0.12
CA ILE A 341 -4.94 -7.79 0.31
C ILE A 341 -4.73 -8.89 -0.72
N HIS A 342 -3.47 -9.11 -1.09
CA HIS A 342 -3.02 -10.13 -2.05
C HIS A 342 -2.27 -11.29 -1.37
N ALA A 343 -1.65 -11.05 -0.22
CA ALA A 343 -1.12 -12.12 0.62
C ALA A 343 -1.12 -11.74 2.10
N VAL A 344 -1.17 -12.75 2.97
CA VAL A 344 -1.04 -12.62 4.42
C VAL A 344 0.11 -13.47 4.93
N ILE A 345 0.91 -12.93 5.84
CA ILE A 345 1.95 -13.64 6.58
C ILE A 345 1.56 -13.65 8.06
N PHE A 346 1.16 -14.81 8.57
CA PHE A 346 0.97 -15.01 10.00
C PHE A 346 2.30 -14.99 10.74
N SER A 347 2.24 -14.51 11.99
CA SER A 347 3.36 -14.46 12.94
C SER A 347 4.51 -13.54 12.51
N ALA A 348 4.26 -12.54 11.67
CA ALA A 348 5.27 -11.58 11.22
C ALA A 348 5.92 -10.85 12.42
N PRO A 349 7.24 -10.59 12.39
CA PRO A 349 7.93 -9.89 13.47
C PRO A 349 7.41 -8.46 13.64
N PHE A 350 7.50 -7.93 14.86
CA PHE A 350 7.10 -6.54 15.15
C PHE A 350 7.95 -5.51 14.40
N SER A 351 9.26 -5.77 14.31
CA SER A 351 10.22 -4.94 13.59
C SER A 351 10.68 -5.71 12.35
N PRO A 352 10.23 -5.36 11.14
CA PRO A 352 10.59 -6.08 9.93
C PRO A 352 12.09 -5.86 9.62
N SER A 353 12.94 -6.81 10.03
CA SER A 353 14.38 -6.73 9.78
C SER A 353 14.73 -6.91 8.30
N GLN A 354 15.93 -6.47 7.90
CA GLN A 354 16.43 -6.69 6.54
C GLN A 354 16.45 -8.16 6.14
N LEU A 355 16.94 -9.04 7.03
CA LEU A 355 16.98 -10.49 6.77
C LEU A 355 15.58 -11.08 6.58
N TYR A 356 14.59 -10.61 7.34
CA TYR A 356 13.19 -11.02 7.18
C TYR A 356 12.62 -10.57 5.83
N LEU A 357 12.83 -9.30 5.46
CA LEU A 357 12.34 -8.73 4.21
C LEU A 357 13.02 -9.36 2.98
N GLU A 358 14.32 -9.65 3.05
CA GLU A 358 15.07 -10.31 1.98
C GLU A 358 14.70 -11.78 1.80
N ALA A 359 14.27 -12.45 2.86
CA ALA A 359 13.86 -13.84 2.85
C ALA A 359 12.39 -14.06 2.45
N MET A 360 11.62 -13.00 2.17
CA MET A 360 10.22 -13.13 1.82
C MET A 360 10.02 -14.00 0.56
N PRO A 361 9.00 -14.87 0.54
CA PRO A 361 8.72 -15.74 -0.61
C PRO A 361 8.29 -14.98 -1.88
N PHE A 362 8.04 -13.68 -1.72
CA PHE A 362 7.60 -12.73 -2.73
C PHE A 362 8.77 -11.99 -3.40
N GLY A 363 10.00 -12.24 -2.95
CA GLY A 363 11.13 -11.34 -3.18
C GLY A 363 11.13 -10.16 -2.20
N VAL A 364 12.18 -9.35 -2.28
CA VAL A 364 12.32 -8.16 -1.42
C VAL A 364 11.19 -7.17 -1.73
N PRO A 365 10.39 -6.73 -0.74
CA PRO A 365 9.37 -5.72 -0.97
C PRO A 365 9.95 -4.46 -1.61
N ASN A 366 9.25 -3.93 -2.61
CA ASN A 366 9.64 -2.68 -3.26
C ASN A 366 9.43 -1.46 -2.36
N VAL A 367 8.49 -1.56 -1.41
CA VAL A 367 8.15 -0.51 -0.46
C VAL A 367 7.50 -1.11 0.77
N VAL A 368 7.74 -0.49 1.92
CA VAL A 368 7.05 -0.77 3.19
C VAL A 368 6.25 0.47 3.58
N TYR A 369 4.95 0.32 3.79
CA TYR A 369 4.10 1.40 4.29
C TYR A 369 3.72 1.18 5.75
N HIS A 370 3.69 2.27 6.51
CA HIS A 370 3.13 2.30 7.86
C HIS A 370 2.28 3.57 8.01
N GLY A 371 1.12 3.43 8.66
CA GLY A 371 0.21 4.56 8.90
C GLY A 371 0.76 5.52 9.97
N PRO A 372 0.24 6.76 10.07
CA PRO A 372 0.70 7.76 11.04
C PRO A 372 0.14 7.48 12.45
N THR A 373 0.39 6.28 12.98
CA THR A 373 -0.09 5.89 14.31
C THR A 373 0.90 6.35 15.39
N THR A 374 0.40 7.04 16.42
CA THR A 374 1.20 7.59 17.53
C THR A 374 1.08 6.77 18.81
N PHE A 375 0.55 5.55 18.71
CA PHE A 375 -0.11 4.90 19.85
C PHE A 375 0.84 4.26 20.87
N ILE A 376 2.14 4.13 20.56
CA ILE A 376 3.12 3.59 21.51
C ILE A 376 4.35 4.51 21.49
N PRO A 377 4.76 5.10 22.64
CA PRO A 377 6.06 5.73 22.75
C PRO A 377 7.13 4.64 22.72
N LEU A 378 7.46 4.18 21.52
CA LEU A 378 8.52 3.23 21.29
C LEU A 378 9.86 3.90 21.61
N THR A 379 10.76 3.18 22.26
CA THR A 379 12.12 3.65 22.53
C THR A 379 12.99 3.68 21.26
N TYR A 380 12.50 3.10 20.16
CA TYR A 380 13.16 3.00 18.87
C TYR A 380 12.12 2.97 17.73
N ASP A 381 12.58 3.17 16.49
CA ASP A 381 11.74 3.08 15.30
C ASP A 381 11.77 1.64 14.73
N PRO A 382 10.65 0.88 14.75
CA PRO A 382 10.60 -0.50 14.29
C PRO A 382 10.85 -0.64 12.79
N TYR A 383 10.69 0.45 12.03
CA TYR A 383 10.89 0.48 10.58
C TYR A 383 12.28 1.02 10.18
N THR A 384 13.23 1.07 11.11
CA THR A 384 14.61 1.50 10.84
C THR A 384 15.25 0.70 9.70
N ALA A 385 15.09 -0.63 9.69
CA ALA A 385 15.65 -1.48 8.64
C ALA A 385 15.04 -1.19 7.25
N PRO A 386 13.71 -1.17 7.06
CA PRO A 386 13.12 -0.79 5.78
C PRO A 386 13.52 0.61 5.30
N LYS A 387 13.64 1.59 6.22
CA LYS A 387 14.11 2.94 5.88
C LYS A 387 15.55 2.90 5.36
N ARG A 388 16.45 2.19 6.06
CA ARG A 388 17.82 1.96 5.59
C ARG A 388 17.85 1.21 4.27
N MET A 389 17.00 0.21 4.06
CA MET A 389 16.93 -0.53 2.80
C MET A 389 16.44 0.36 1.66
N ALA A 390 15.48 1.27 1.90
CA ALA A 390 15.06 2.28 0.93
C ALA A 390 16.22 3.24 0.61
N GLU A 391 16.99 3.64 1.62
CA GLU A 391 18.24 4.41 1.46
C GLU A 391 19.33 3.61 0.70
N GLU A 392 19.40 2.29 0.88
CA GLU A 392 20.32 1.37 0.20
C GLU A 392 19.84 0.95 -1.20
N GLN A 393 18.55 1.11 -1.54
CA GLN A 393 18.03 0.85 -2.89
C GLN A 393 18.62 1.82 -3.91
N PHE A 394 19.16 2.96 -3.44
CA PHE A 394 20.03 3.86 -4.19
C PHE A 394 21.45 3.27 -4.46
N LYS A 395 21.78 2.09 -3.91
CA LYS A 395 22.99 1.29 -4.16
C LYS A 395 22.71 0.16 -5.17
N ASP A 396 22.16 0.49 -6.33
CA ASP A 396 22.00 -0.39 -7.51
C ASP A 396 23.34 -0.92 -8.11
N LYS A 397 24.44 -0.88 -7.34
CA LYS A 397 25.84 -1.07 -7.75
C LYS A 397 26.28 -0.19 -8.94
N LYS A 398 25.46 0.78 -9.37
CA LYS A 398 25.84 1.75 -10.39
C LYS A 398 26.44 2.99 -9.73
N ILE A 399 27.27 3.67 -10.51
CA ILE A 399 27.79 4.98 -10.21
C ILE A 399 26.79 5.99 -10.76
N HIS A 400 25.94 6.52 -9.88
CA HIS A 400 25.08 7.66 -10.14
C HIS A 400 25.88 8.95 -10.38
N ILE A 401 25.79 9.50 -11.58
CA ILE A 401 26.44 10.73 -12.01
C ILE A 401 25.38 11.79 -12.28
N LEU A 402 25.47 12.91 -11.58
CA LEU A 402 24.70 14.10 -11.89
C LEU A 402 25.51 14.96 -12.86
N LEU A 403 25.13 14.90 -14.14
CA LEU A 403 25.80 15.62 -15.22
C LEU A 403 25.11 16.97 -15.43
N ALA A 404 25.81 18.06 -15.12
CA ALA A 404 25.28 19.40 -15.20
C ALA A 404 25.93 20.21 -16.34
N ALA A 405 25.12 21.00 -17.05
CA ALA A 405 25.58 21.94 -18.06
C ALA A 405 25.13 23.37 -17.74
N SER A 406 26.04 24.33 -17.89
CA SER A 406 25.76 25.76 -17.73
C SER A 406 26.07 26.56 -18.99
N GLY A 407 25.57 27.80 -19.06
CA GLY A 407 25.51 28.63 -20.28
C GLY A 407 26.86 28.93 -20.93
N SER A 408 27.30 28.06 -21.83
CA SER A 408 28.52 28.17 -22.63
C SER A 408 28.29 27.52 -23.99
N VAL A 409 28.95 28.00 -25.04
CA VAL A 409 28.90 27.38 -26.38
C VAL A 409 29.32 25.90 -26.31
N ALA A 410 30.18 25.54 -25.36
CA ALA A 410 30.58 24.15 -25.13
C ALA A 410 29.43 23.23 -24.68
N ALA A 411 28.24 23.75 -24.34
CA ALA A 411 27.08 22.95 -23.92
C ALA A 411 26.61 22.01 -25.03
N ILE A 412 26.93 22.31 -26.29
CA ILE A 412 26.72 21.41 -27.44
C ILE A 412 27.45 20.06 -27.30
N LYS A 413 28.44 19.96 -26.40
CA LYS A 413 29.17 18.72 -26.12
C LYS A 413 28.54 17.87 -25.01
N LEU A 414 27.49 18.34 -24.36
CA LEU A 414 26.73 17.58 -23.36
C LEU A 414 26.28 16.19 -23.88
N PRO A 415 25.73 16.05 -25.10
CA PRO A 415 25.35 14.75 -25.64
C PRO A 415 26.54 13.79 -25.72
N ASN A 416 27.69 14.27 -26.21
CA ASN A 416 28.91 13.46 -26.34
C ASN A 416 29.43 12.98 -24.98
N ILE A 417 29.32 13.82 -23.94
CA ILE A 417 29.73 13.45 -22.58
C ILE A 417 28.79 12.38 -22.02
N ALA A 418 27.47 12.57 -22.16
CA ALA A 418 26.46 11.61 -21.71
C ALA A 418 26.63 10.25 -22.42
N GLU A 419 26.85 10.26 -23.74
CA GLU A 419 27.10 9.05 -24.53
C GLU A 419 28.42 8.35 -24.11
N ALA A 420 29.50 9.11 -23.92
CA ALA A 420 30.79 8.55 -23.51
C ALA A 420 30.71 7.89 -22.12
N LEU A 421 30.07 8.55 -21.15
CA LEU A 421 29.83 7.99 -19.81
C LEU A 421 28.92 6.77 -19.87
N GLY A 422 27.91 6.80 -20.74
CA GLY A 422 26.95 5.71 -20.92
C GLY A 422 27.54 4.42 -21.52
N ARG A 423 28.78 4.44 -22.02
CA ARG A 423 29.50 3.22 -22.43
C ARG A 423 29.80 2.28 -21.26
N HIS A 424 29.79 2.81 -20.04
CA HIS A 424 30.00 2.02 -18.83
C HIS A 424 28.67 1.46 -18.32
N LYS A 425 28.54 0.13 -18.29
CA LYS A 425 27.29 -0.56 -17.90
C LYS A 425 26.86 -0.31 -16.46
N ASN A 426 27.78 0.12 -15.60
CA ASN A 426 27.55 0.44 -14.20
C ASN A 426 27.41 1.95 -13.96
N VAL A 427 26.97 2.74 -14.95
CA VAL A 427 26.74 4.19 -14.79
C VAL A 427 25.27 4.51 -15.02
N CYS A 428 24.74 5.41 -14.20
CA CYS A 428 23.41 5.98 -14.33
C CYS A 428 23.54 7.51 -14.28
N ILE A 429 22.89 8.22 -15.19
CA ILE A 429 23.08 9.65 -15.41
C ILE A 429 21.76 10.38 -15.23
N ARG A 430 21.76 11.41 -14.40
CA ARG A 430 20.72 12.44 -14.40
C ARG A 430 21.33 13.75 -14.87
N ILE A 431 20.62 14.47 -15.73
CA ILE A 431 21.13 15.68 -16.34
C ILE A 431 20.46 16.90 -15.71
N ILE A 432 21.24 17.92 -15.34
CA ILE A 432 20.73 19.25 -14.98
C ILE A 432 21.20 20.26 -16.04
N VAL A 433 20.28 21.05 -16.58
CA VAL A 433 20.63 22.09 -17.55
C VAL A 433 20.11 23.44 -17.07
N THR A 434 20.98 24.43 -16.99
CA THR A 434 20.52 25.79 -16.66
C THR A 434 19.78 26.41 -17.84
N LYS A 435 18.89 27.36 -17.56
CA LYS A 435 18.14 28.10 -18.60
C LYS A 435 19.02 28.70 -19.71
N SER A 436 20.24 29.11 -19.39
CA SER A 436 21.21 29.61 -20.38
C SER A 436 21.87 28.51 -21.21
N ALA A 437 22.09 27.31 -20.66
CA ALA A 437 22.67 26.18 -21.39
C ALA A 437 21.68 25.59 -22.40
N GLU A 438 20.39 25.55 -22.06
CA GLU A 438 19.33 25.01 -22.92
C GLU A 438 19.23 25.74 -24.27
N LYS A 439 19.62 27.02 -24.32
CA LYS A 439 19.69 27.81 -25.56
C LYS A 439 20.65 27.25 -26.61
N PHE A 440 21.60 26.40 -26.21
CA PHE A 440 22.55 25.74 -27.12
C PHE A 440 22.09 24.33 -27.52
N LEU A 441 20.97 23.83 -26.99
CA LEU A 441 20.41 22.49 -27.23
C LEU A 441 18.98 22.60 -27.78
N SER A 442 18.83 23.43 -28.81
CA SER A 442 17.53 23.83 -29.38
C SER A 442 17.20 23.15 -30.73
N GLY A 443 17.80 22.00 -31.05
CA GLY A 443 17.49 21.22 -32.25
C GLY A 443 18.04 21.79 -33.58
N GLN A 444 19.05 22.66 -33.54
CA GLN A 444 19.54 23.36 -34.74
C GLN A 444 20.44 22.51 -35.64
N SER A 445 21.03 21.44 -35.11
CA SER A 445 21.91 20.52 -35.84
C SER A 445 22.06 19.20 -35.09
N SER A 446 22.74 18.21 -35.68
CA SER A 446 23.07 16.95 -34.98
C SER A 446 23.91 17.16 -33.73
N GLU A 447 24.77 18.19 -33.70
CA GLU A 447 25.55 18.58 -32.51
C GLU A 447 24.74 19.42 -31.51
N GLN A 448 23.55 19.88 -31.87
CA GLN A 448 22.65 20.68 -31.04
C GLN A 448 21.27 20.04 -31.00
N PRO A 449 21.13 18.81 -30.48
CA PRO A 449 19.84 18.12 -30.44
C PRO A 449 18.87 18.85 -29.51
N LEU A 450 17.59 18.49 -29.60
CA LEU A 450 16.63 18.84 -28.55
C LEU A 450 17.03 18.16 -27.24
N LEU A 451 17.00 18.91 -26.14
CA LEU A 451 17.42 18.40 -24.83
C LEU A 451 16.72 17.09 -24.44
N ASP A 452 15.40 16.99 -24.66
CA ASP A 452 14.65 15.77 -24.32
C ASP A 452 15.04 14.53 -25.15
N ALA A 453 15.68 14.71 -26.31
CA ALA A 453 16.19 13.58 -27.09
C ALA A 453 17.29 12.80 -26.34
N LEU A 454 17.99 13.45 -25.39
CA LEU A 454 19.01 12.78 -24.57
C LEU A 454 18.44 11.71 -23.65
N LYS A 455 17.13 11.72 -23.35
CA LYS A 455 16.46 10.65 -22.58
C LYS A 455 16.49 9.30 -23.30
N GLN A 456 16.72 9.29 -24.61
CA GLN A 456 16.83 8.04 -25.39
C GLN A 456 18.18 7.36 -25.21
N LEU A 457 19.16 8.02 -24.57
CA LEU A 457 20.46 7.42 -24.29
C LEU A 457 20.33 6.39 -23.15
N PRO A 458 20.85 5.15 -23.31
CA PRO A 458 20.59 4.05 -22.35
C PRO A 458 21.00 4.31 -20.90
N ALA A 459 21.95 5.22 -20.66
CA ALA A 459 22.44 5.54 -19.33
C ALA A 459 21.76 6.78 -18.71
N VAL A 460 20.92 7.50 -19.46
CA VAL A 460 20.25 8.72 -18.98
C VAL A 460 18.89 8.34 -18.39
N ASP A 461 18.76 8.51 -17.08
CA ASP A 461 17.55 8.22 -16.31
C ASP A 461 16.56 9.39 -16.35
N ALA A 462 17.05 10.61 -16.19
CA ALA A 462 16.20 11.80 -16.17
C ALA A 462 16.95 13.08 -16.57
N ILE A 463 16.19 14.11 -16.94
CA ILE A 463 16.68 15.45 -17.27
C ILE A 463 15.85 16.47 -16.49
N TYR A 464 16.52 17.41 -15.83
CA TYR A 464 15.94 18.45 -14.99
C TYR A 464 16.35 19.84 -15.45
N ARG A 465 15.39 20.76 -15.36
CA ARG A 465 15.47 22.19 -15.67
C ARG A 465 15.26 23.01 -14.41
N ASP A 466 15.59 24.30 -14.49
CA ASP A 466 15.41 25.23 -13.37
C ASP A 466 13.93 25.30 -12.91
N GLU A 467 12.99 25.16 -13.85
CA GLU A 467 11.55 25.18 -13.59
C GLU A 467 11.02 23.93 -12.87
N ASP A 468 11.76 22.81 -12.87
CA ASP A 468 11.32 21.55 -12.26
C ASP A 468 11.41 21.58 -10.72
N GLU A 469 12.23 22.46 -10.14
CA GLU A 469 12.45 22.55 -8.69
C GLU A 469 11.17 22.98 -7.95
N TRP A 470 10.36 23.85 -8.56
CA TRP A 470 9.18 24.48 -7.94
C TRP A 470 7.95 24.38 -8.82
N LYS A 471 7.84 23.31 -9.62
CA LYS A 471 6.70 23.08 -10.49
C LYS A 471 5.38 23.04 -9.71
N ASP A 472 5.40 22.41 -8.55
CA ASP A 472 4.30 22.33 -7.61
C ASP A 472 4.66 23.09 -6.32
N PRO A 473 3.69 23.78 -5.66
CA PRO A 473 3.92 24.41 -4.37
C PRO A 473 4.38 23.39 -3.32
N TRP A 474 5.48 23.66 -2.64
CA TRP A 474 6.02 22.74 -1.63
C TRP A 474 5.10 22.63 -0.41
N ILE A 475 4.87 21.39 0.03
CA ILE A 475 4.11 21.04 1.24
C ILE A 475 5.07 20.46 2.27
N ARG A 476 4.86 20.80 3.55
CA ARG A 476 5.71 20.33 4.63
C ARG A 476 5.72 18.80 4.70
N GLY A 477 6.91 18.22 4.58
CA GLY A 477 7.12 16.77 4.60
C GLY A 477 7.47 16.19 3.23
N GLU A 478 7.16 16.91 2.15
CA GLU A 478 7.54 16.49 0.80
C GLU A 478 9.04 16.70 0.53
N PRO A 479 9.65 15.82 -0.27
CA PRO A 479 11.05 15.94 -0.64
C PRO A 479 11.31 17.19 -1.47
N ILE A 480 12.52 17.75 -1.34
CA ILE A 480 12.98 18.91 -2.09
C ILE A 480 13.93 18.43 -3.19
N LEU A 481 13.65 18.78 -4.45
CA LEU A 481 14.32 18.18 -5.61
C LEU A 481 15.85 18.31 -5.57
N HIS A 482 16.42 19.49 -5.33
CA HIS A 482 17.88 19.64 -5.26
C HIS A 482 18.53 18.81 -4.13
N ILE A 483 17.80 18.55 -3.03
CA ILE A 483 18.27 17.68 -1.94
C ILE A 483 18.27 16.23 -2.39
N GLU A 484 17.21 15.78 -3.06
CA GLU A 484 17.11 14.40 -3.57
C GLU A 484 18.13 14.11 -4.67
N LEU A 485 18.39 15.07 -5.57
CA LEU A 485 19.45 14.95 -6.58
C LEU A 485 20.84 14.83 -5.93
N ARG A 486 21.10 15.60 -4.86
CA ARG A 486 22.32 15.48 -4.07
C ARG A 486 22.42 14.11 -3.40
N LYS A 487 21.35 13.61 -2.76
CA LYS A 487 21.36 12.28 -2.11
C LYS A 487 21.60 11.16 -3.13
N TRP A 488 20.97 11.25 -4.30
CA TRP A 488 21.07 10.26 -5.37
C TRP A 488 22.49 10.17 -5.98
N ALA A 489 23.16 11.30 -6.18
CA ALA A 489 24.40 11.35 -6.94
C ALA A 489 25.65 10.99 -6.13
N HIS A 490 26.48 10.08 -6.66
CA HIS A 490 27.84 9.85 -6.14
C HIS A 490 28.83 10.91 -6.64
N VAL A 491 28.61 11.38 -7.87
CA VAL A 491 29.48 12.33 -8.56
C VAL A 491 28.64 13.46 -9.14
N LEU A 492 29.04 14.70 -8.91
CA LEU A 492 28.54 15.86 -9.63
C LEU A 492 29.59 16.28 -10.67
N LEU A 493 29.22 16.26 -11.95
CA LEU A 493 30.08 16.70 -13.05
C LEU A 493 29.47 17.93 -13.71
N VAL A 494 30.07 19.11 -13.54
CA VAL A 494 29.63 20.35 -14.20
C VAL A 494 30.46 20.58 -15.45
N ALA A 495 29.96 20.14 -16.61
CA ALA A 495 30.66 20.17 -17.88
C ALA A 495 29.70 20.50 -19.05
N PRO A 496 29.71 21.74 -19.56
CA PRO A 496 30.60 22.84 -19.21
C PRO A 496 30.19 23.67 -17.97
N LEU A 497 31.19 24.23 -17.29
CA LEU A 497 31.05 25.27 -16.27
C LEU A 497 31.34 26.66 -16.88
N SER A 498 30.32 27.49 -17.05
CA SER A 498 30.43 28.87 -17.51
C SER A 498 31.12 29.75 -16.46
N ALA A 499 31.76 30.84 -16.88
CA ALA A 499 32.36 31.79 -15.95
C ALA A 499 31.33 32.42 -14.98
N ASN A 500 30.09 32.60 -15.43
CA ASN A 500 29.00 33.12 -14.58
C ASN A 500 28.63 32.12 -13.48
N THR A 501 28.46 30.85 -13.82
CA THR A 501 28.18 29.81 -12.83
C THR A 501 29.37 29.59 -11.89
N LEU A 502 30.60 29.65 -12.40
CA LEU A 502 31.83 29.62 -11.59
C LEU A 502 31.85 30.76 -10.56
N ALA A 503 31.52 31.98 -10.99
CA ALA A 503 31.43 33.13 -10.10
C ALA A 503 30.34 32.97 -9.03
N LYS A 504 29.17 32.48 -9.42
CA LYS A 504 28.06 32.27 -8.49
C LYS A 504 28.35 31.19 -7.45
N MET A 505 28.87 30.04 -7.88
CA MET A 505 29.15 28.94 -6.96
C MET A 505 30.24 29.30 -5.94
N THR A 506 31.30 29.99 -6.37
CA THR A 506 32.40 30.40 -5.49
C THR A 506 31.97 31.48 -4.48
N MET A 507 30.95 32.26 -4.81
CA MET A 507 30.35 33.26 -3.91
C MET A 507 29.15 32.74 -3.11
N GLY A 508 28.79 31.46 -3.26
CA GLY A 508 27.68 30.84 -2.53
C GLY A 508 26.27 31.25 -3.00
N ILE A 509 26.14 31.78 -4.22
CA ILE A 509 24.85 32.14 -4.81
C ILE A 509 24.14 30.87 -5.31
N ALA A 510 22.90 30.66 -4.91
CA ALA A 510 22.07 29.50 -5.23
C ALA A 510 20.72 29.92 -5.84
N ASP A 511 20.77 30.55 -7.03
CA ASP A 511 19.60 31.16 -7.68
C ASP A 511 19.01 30.33 -8.84
N ASN A 512 19.44 29.08 -8.97
CA ASN A 512 18.91 28.10 -9.93
C ASN A 512 19.13 26.67 -9.41
N LEU A 513 18.53 25.68 -10.08
CA LEU A 513 18.56 24.28 -9.63
C LEU A 513 19.99 23.77 -9.43
N LEU A 514 20.85 23.98 -10.43
CA LEU A 514 22.25 23.55 -10.39
C LEU A 514 23.00 24.15 -9.20
N LEU A 515 22.88 25.45 -8.98
CA LEU A 515 23.58 26.13 -7.90
C LEU A 515 23.02 25.76 -6.52
N SER A 516 21.72 25.48 -6.40
CA SER A 516 21.11 24.92 -5.19
C SER A 516 21.67 23.53 -4.85
N VAL A 517 21.80 22.66 -5.85
CA VAL A 517 22.46 21.34 -5.69
C VAL A 517 23.90 21.51 -5.24
N ILE A 518 24.68 22.39 -5.90
CA ILE A 518 26.07 22.66 -5.55
C ILE A 518 26.19 23.17 -4.11
N ARG A 519 25.31 24.10 -3.71
CA ARG A 519 25.33 24.68 -2.36
C ARG A 519 24.97 23.66 -1.28
N ALA A 520 24.08 22.73 -1.59
CA ALA A 520 23.68 21.64 -0.71
C ALA A 520 24.62 20.42 -0.75
N TRP A 521 25.64 20.44 -1.60
CA TRP A 521 26.55 19.31 -1.79
C TRP A 521 27.34 19.01 -0.51
N ASP A 522 27.39 17.73 -0.11
CA ASP A 522 28.16 17.33 1.07
C ASP A 522 29.66 17.23 0.75
N THR A 523 30.34 18.37 0.84
CA THR A 523 31.80 18.47 0.67
C THR A 523 32.60 17.88 1.84
N THR A 524 31.93 17.49 2.94
CA THR A 524 32.58 16.92 4.13
C THR A 524 32.49 15.40 4.18
N GLY A 525 31.51 14.80 3.50
CA GLY A 525 31.16 13.38 3.60
C GLY A 525 30.55 12.97 4.94
N LYS A 526 30.20 13.95 5.80
CA LYS A 526 29.64 13.70 7.14
C LYS A 526 28.12 13.81 7.17
N VAL A 527 27.53 14.56 6.24
CA VAL A 527 26.08 14.78 6.18
C VAL A 527 25.41 13.59 5.52
N ASP A 528 26.02 13.05 4.47
CA ASP A 528 25.57 11.85 3.77
C ASP A 528 26.19 10.56 4.38
N PHE A 529 26.76 10.63 5.59
CA PHE A 529 27.39 9.49 6.25
C PHE A 529 26.33 8.43 6.58
N GLY A 530 26.48 7.24 5.99
CA GLY A 530 25.48 6.15 6.05
C GLY A 530 24.64 6.03 4.77
N LEU A 531 24.42 7.12 4.03
CA LEU A 531 23.77 7.09 2.71
C LEU A 531 24.75 6.65 1.60
N LYS A 532 26.01 7.09 1.68
CA LYS A 532 27.04 6.77 0.69
C LYS A 532 28.28 6.19 1.35
N ASP A 533 28.84 5.16 0.71
CA ASP A 533 30.06 4.48 1.20
C ASP A 533 31.34 5.28 0.90
N ARG A 534 31.23 6.39 0.16
CA ARG A 534 32.34 7.26 -0.24
C ARG A 534 31.93 8.73 -0.20
N LYS A 535 32.91 9.60 0.07
CA LYS A 535 32.75 11.04 -0.02
C LYS A 535 32.29 11.43 -1.45
N PRO A 536 31.16 12.14 -1.63
CA PRO A 536 30.71 12.61 -2.93
C PRO A 536 31.72 13.58 -3.55
N VAL A 537 32.01 13.42 -4.84
CA VAL A 537 33.03 14.21 -5.53
C VAL A 537 32.38 15.17 -6.52
N VAL A 538 32.92 16.39 -6.61
CA VAL A 538 32.55 17.36 -7.64
C VAL A 538 33.69 17.46 -8.64
N PHE A 539 33.36 17.37 -9.93
CA PHE A 539 34.26 17.68 -11.04
C PHE A 539 33.68 18.85 -11.82
N VAL A 540 34.56 19.74 -12.29
CA VAL A 540 34.17 20.86 -13.13
C VAL A 540 35.01 20.91 -14.39
N ALA A 541 34.40 21.30 -15.51
CA ALA A 541 35.09 21.59 -16.76
C ALA A 541 34.78 23.04 -17.16
N PRO A 542 35.56 24.03 -16.68
CA PRO A 542 35.35 25.43 -17.02
C PRO A 542 35.43 25.66 -18.53
N ALA A 543 34.46 26.38 -19.09
CA ALA A 543 34.40 26.70 -20.51
C ALA A 543 34.04 28.17 -20.71
N MET A 544 35.02 28.95 -21.16
CA MET A 544 34.90 30.39 -21.37
C MET A 544 35.91 30.89 -22.40
N ASN A 545 35.73 32.11 -22.89
CA ASN A 545 36.68 32.75 -23.80
C ASN A 545 38.07 32.95 -23.13
N THR A 546 39.13 32.97 -23.93
CA THR A 546 40.52 33.17 -23.47
C THR A 546 40.71 34.41 -22.59
N ALA A 547 40.05 35.54 -22.90
CA ALA A 547 40.12 36.74 -22.08
C ALA A 547 39.45 36.56 -20.70
N MET A 548 38.33 35.82 -20.66
CA MET A 548 37.64 35.47 -19.42
C MET A 548 38.50 34.51 -18.58
N TRP A 549 39.14 33.53 -19.23
CA TRP A 549 40.02 32.57 -18.56
C TRP A 549 41.22 33.25 -17.90
N ASN A 550 41.89 34.13 -18.64
CA ASN A 550 43.04 34.88 -18.14
C ASN A 550 42.67 36.02 -17.17
N HIS A 551 41.38 36.24 -16.92
CA HIS A 551 40.93 37.30 -16.03
C HIS A 551 41.36 37.02 -14.57
N PRO A 552 41.90 38.02 -13.84
CA PRO A 552 42.40 37.82 -12.46
C PRO A 552 41.35 37.28 -11.49
N VAL A 553 40.07 37.64 -11.68
CA VAL A 553 38.96 37.13 -10.85
C VAL A 553 38.74 35.64 -11.08
N THR A 554 38.77 35.18 -12.32
CA THR A 554 38.70 33.74 -12.66
C THR A 554 39.80 32.96 -11.97
N LYS A 555 41.03 33.50 -11.98
CA LYS A 555 42.17 32.89 -11.28
C LYS A 555 41.92 32.75 -9.77
N ARG A 556 41.26 33.74 -9.14
CA ARG A 556 40.88 33.66 -7.71
C ARG A 556 39.79 32.62 -7.48
N GLN A 557 38.79 32.56 -8.34
CA GLN A 557 37.69 31.60 -8.25
C GLN A 557 38.18 30.15 -8.43
N LEU A 558 39.09 29.92 -9.37
CA LEU A 558 39.73 28.61 -9.55
C LEU A 558 40.52 28.19 -8.30
N LYS A 559 41.21 29.13 -7.64
CA LYS A 559 41.88 28.85 -6.36
C LYS A 559 40.91 28.44 -5.25
N ILE A 560 39.72 29.04 -5.18
CA ILE A 560 38.70 28.62 -4.20
C ILE A 560 38.31 27.16 -4.46
N LEU A 561 38.10 26.78 -5.72
CA LEU A 561 37.76 25.40 -6.07
C LEU A 561 38.88 24.41 -5.70
N THR A 562 40.14 24.74 -6.02
CA THR A 562 41.27 23.85 -5.74
C THR A 562 41.64 23.79 -4.26
N ASP A 563 41.74 24.96 -3.61
CA ASP A 563 42.36 25.09 -2.30
C ASP A 563 41.34 24.87 -1.17
N GLU A 564 40.09 25.29 -1.36
CA GLU A 564 39.04 25.18 -0.33
C GLU A 564 38.10 24.00 -0.56
N TRP A 565 37.70 23.73 -1.82
CA TRP A 565 36.70 22.70 -2.12
C TRP A 565 37.33 21.35 -2.49
N GLY A 566 38.62 21.34 -2.88
CA GLY A 566 39.34 20.14 -3.31
C GLY A 566 38.80 19.56 -4.62
N ILE A 567 38.40 20.44 -5.55
CA ILE A 567 37.84 20.15 -6.87
C ILE A 567 38.90 20.24 -7.95
#